data_AF-A0A9E1ZM87-F1
#
_entry.id   AF-A0A9E1ZM87-F1
#
_cell.length_a   1.000
_cell.length_b   1.000
_cell.length_c   1.000
_cell.angle_alpha   90.00
_cell.angle_beta   90.00
_cell.angle_gamma   90.00
#
_symmetry.space_group_name_H-M   'P 1'
#
loop_
_entity.id
_entity.type
_entity.pdbx_description
1 polymer ?
#
loop_
_entity_poly.entity_id
_entity_poly.type
_entity_poly.pdbx_seq_one_letter_code
_entity_poly.pdbx_strand_id
1 'polypeptide(L)'
;FGIKPIGLGARDSLRTEFGLPLYGHEMGLGSGKMGKPDLGVAEGGFGSYVKTYKPYFIGRDAYIANEKKRKGVVVRFTFTEKGVRMAHNGDPVMDKRGKVIGWVTSCAADMNGTLTGQAYVPLKFAKKDTPIFIYQSAPKKASPIPAEMKVGNKATLPSAAVVVTRFAKL
;
A
#
# COMPACT_ATOMS: atom_id res chain seq x y z
N PHE A 1 9.50 -32.85 14.07
CA PHE A 1 9.00 -31.58 13.51
C PHE A 1 7.61 -31.80 12.93
N GLY A 2 6.59 -31.07 13.39
CA GLY A 2 5.20 -31.18 12.93
C GLY A 2 4.91 -30.28 11.73
N ILE A 3 5.58 -30.52 10.60
CA ILE A 3 5.48 -29.71 9.39
C ILE A 3 4.04 -29.79 8.84
N LYS A 4 3.47 -28.64 8.50
CA LYS A 4 2.12 -28.53 7.92
C LYS A 4 2.18 -27.83 6.56
N PRO A 5 1.34 -28.22 5.59
CA PRO A 5 1.22 -27.49 4.33
C PRO A 5 0.67 -26.09 4.59
N ILE A 6 1.11 -25.12 3.78
CA ILE A 6 0.67 -23.72 3.86
C ILE A 6 0.10 -23.27 2.52
N GLY A 7 -1.04 -22.57 2.57
CA GLY A 7 -1.70 -22.04 1.38
C GLY A 7 -1.14 -20.69 0.93
N LEU A 8 -1.54 -20.27 -0.28
CA LEU A 8 -1.14 -18.98 -0.85
C LEU A 8 -1.59 -17.78 -0.01
N GLY A 9 -2.76 -17.84 0.62
CA GLY A 9 -3.25 -16.75 1.48
C GLY A 9 -2.33 -16.50 2.68
N ALA A 10 -1.86 -17.57 3.33
CA ALA A 10 -0.94 -17.43 4.44
C ALA A 10 0.45 -16.93 4.01
N ARG A 11 0.93 -17.31 2.81
CA ARG A 11 2.13 -16.70 2.20
C ARG A 11 1.93 -15.19 1.96
N ASP A 12 0.74 -14.80 1.49
CA ASP A 12 0.43 -13.39 1.20
C ASP A 12 0.31 -12.53 2.47
N SER A 13 -0.23 -13.11 3.55
CA SER A 13 -0.19 -12.48 4.87
C SER A 13 1.25 -12.26 5.34
N LEU A 14 2.07 -13.31 5.36
CA LEU A 14 3.45 -13.24 5.84
C LEU A 14 4.29 -12.22 5.03
N ARG A 15 4.19 -12.22 3.70
CA ARG A 15 4.94 -11.25 2.88
C ARG A 15 4.45 -9.82 3.13
N THR A 16 3.16 -9.62 3.37
CA THR A 16 2.59 -8.28 3.65
C THR A 16 3.02 -7.78 5.02
N GLU A 17 2.99 -8.65 6.03
CA GLU A 17 3.52 -8.38 7.37
C GLU A 17 4.98 -7.94 7.28
N PHE A 18 5.82 -8.61 6.51
CA PHE A 18 7.24 -8.24 6.36
C PHE A 18 7.48 -7.08 5.39
N GLY A 19 6.45 -6.59 4.70
CA GLY A 19 6.58 -5.51 3.72
C GLY A 19 7.30 -5.93 2.44
N LEU A 20 7.18 -7.19 2.04
CA LEU A 20 7.71 -7.67 0.77
C LEU A 20 6.74 -7.34 -0.38
N PRO A 21 7.26 -6.83 -1.52
CA PRO A 21 6.47 -6.46 -2.67
C PRO A 21 6.04 -7.68 -3.46
N LEU A 22 4.83 -7.62 -4.01
CA LEU A 22 4.30 -8.54 -4.99
C LEU A 22 4.24 -7.84 -6.36
N TYR A 23 4.73 -8.51 -7.40
CA TYR A 23 4.65 -8.00 -8.76
C TYR A 23 3.18 -7.78 -9.17
N GLY A 24 2.91 -6.67 -9.85
CA GLY A 24 1.55 -6.21 -10.19
C GLY A 24 0.81 -5.49 -9.06
N HIS A 25 1.36 -5.46 -7.84
CA HIS A 25 0.78 -4.74 -6.70
C HIS A 25 1.70 -3.61 -6.25
N GLU A 26 2.90 -3.93 -5.75
CA GLU A 26 3.86 -2.95 -5.25
C GLU A 26 4.93 -2.55 -6.27
N MET A 27 5.07 -3.32 -7.36
CA MET A 27 6.00 -3.04 -8.44
C MET A 27 5.58 -3.74 -9.74
N GLY A 28 6.00 -3.20 -10.88
CA GLY A 28 5.82 -3.83 -12.19
C GLY A 28 4.46 -3.57 -12.84
N LEU A 29 4.24 -4.21 -13.99
CA LEU A 29 3.06 -3.99 -14.84
C LEU A 29 1.76 -4.22 -14.07
N GLY A 30 0.84 -3.25 -14.11
CA GLY A 30 -0.48 -3.32 -13.46
C GLY A 30 -0.52 -2.80 -12.02
N SER A 31 0.62 -2.38 -11.45
CA SER A 31 0.69 -1.78 -10.11
C SER A 31 0.22 -0.32 -10.07
N GLY A 32 0.22 0.37 -11.21
CA GLY A 32 -0.29 1.73 -11.35
C GLY A 32 -1.79 1.81 -11.08
N LYS A 33 -2.21 2.86 -10.38
CA LYS A 33 -3.61 3.19 -10.09
C LYS A 33 -3.79 4.70 -10.10
N MET A 34 -5.05 5.15 -10.16
CA MET A 34 -5.41 6.58 -10.02
C MET A 34 -4.67 7.52 -11.00
N GLY A 35 -4.50 7.08 -12.26
CA GLY A 35 -3.79 7.86 -13.29
C GLY A 35 -2.29 7.99 -13.07
N LYS A 36 -1.69 7.19 -12.18
CA LYS A 36 -0.24 7.06 -12.00
C LYS A 36 0.30 5.89 -12.83
N PRO A 37 1.54 6.01 -13.34
CA PRO A 37 2.21 4.89 -14.00
C PRO A 37 2.48 3.75 -13.04
N ASP A 38 2.83 2.60 -13.60
CA ASP A 38 3.30 1.46 -12.84
C ASP A 38 4.52 1.80 -11.97
N LEU A 39 4.57 1.16 -10.80
CA LEU A 39 5.59 1.37 -9.80
C LEU A 39 6.88 0.65 -10.19
N GLY A 40 8.00 1.37 -10.12
CA GLY A 40 9.33 0.81 -10.34
C GLY A 40 9.89 0.13 -9.09
N VAL A 41 11.10 -0.42 -9.24
CA VAL A 41 11.83 -1.11 -8.17
C VAL A 41 12.10 -0.17 -6.99
N ALA A 42 12.40 1.10 -7.28
CA ALA A 42 12.65 2.10 -6.24
C ALA A 42 11.37 2.48 -5.48
N GLU A 43 10.25 2.69 -6.19
CA GLU A 43 8.95 2.91 -5.56
C GLU A 43 8.53 1.72 -4.68
N GLY A 44 8.82 0.48 -5.10
CA GLY A 44 8.56 -0.73 -4.32
C GLY A 44 9.41 -0.88 -3.04
N GLY A 45 10.42 -0.02 -2.85
CA GLY A 45 11.35 -0.03 -1.71
C GLY A 45 12.63 -0.84 -1.95
N PHE A 46 12.91 -1.23 -3.20
CA PHE A 46 14.02 -2.10 -3.59
C PHE A 46 15.12 -1.35 -4.35
N GLY A 47 15.14 -0.01 -4.29
CA GLY A 47 16.13 0.80 -5.02
C GLY A 47 17.58 0.48 -4.68
N SER A 48 17.86 0.01 -3.46
CA SER A 48 19.21 -0.43 -3.03
C SER A 48 19.71 -1.67 -3.76
N TYR A 49 18.82 -2.48 -4.34
CA TYR A 49 19.18 -3.67 -5.11
C TYR A 49 19.58 -3.34 -6.56
N VAL A 50 19.31 -2.11 -7.02
CA VAL A 50 19.66 -1.67 -8.38
C VAL A 50 21.08 -1.09 -8.39
N LYS A 51 22.04 -1.87 -8.90
CA LYS A 51 23.47 -1.52 -8.95
C LYS A 51 23.79 -0.60 -10.12
N THR A 52 23.47 0.68 -10.01
CA THR A 52 23.67 1.70 -11.06
C THR A 52 25.14 1.94 -11.44
N TYR A 53 26.09 1.55 -10.59
CA TYR A 53 27.52 1.59 -10.88
C TYR A 53 27.95 0.55 -11.93
N LYS A 54 27.13 -0.47 -12.22
CA LYS A 54 27.43 -1.40 -13.30
C LYS A 54 27.37 -0.67 -14.64
N PRO A 55 28.30 -0.95 -15.57
CA PRO A 55 28.38 -0.24 -16.83
C PRO A 55 27.14 -0.44 -17.69
N TYR A 56 26.54 -1.63 -17.66
CA TYR A 56 25.35 -1.94 -18.46
C TYR A 56 24.38 -2.91 -17.76
N PHE A 57 23.10 -2.64 -17.92
CA PHE A 57 21.98 -3.58 -17.78
C PHE A 57 20.74 -3.01 -18.50
N ILE A 58 19.82 -3.87 -18.90
CA ILE A 58 18.58 -3.45 -19.57
C ILE A 58 17.78 -2.52 -18.66
N GLY A 59 17.46 -1.31 -19.16
CA GLY A 59 16.69 -0.31 -18.42
C GLY A 59 17.49 0.56 -17.45
N ARG A 60 18.84 0.50 -17.47
CA ARG A 60 19.71 1.31 -16.59
C ARG A 60 19.41 2.81 -16.66
N ASP A 61 19.45 3.39 -17.85
CA ASP A 61 19.32 4.84 -18.01
C ASP A 61 17.88 5.30 -17.71
N ALA A 62 16.89 4.46 -18.05
CA ALA A 62 15.49 4.68 -17.70
C ALA A 62 15.29 4.67 -16.17
N TYR A 63 15.90 3.73 -15.46
CA TYR A 63 15.86 3.69 -14.00
C TYR A 63 16.46 4.95 -13.38
N ILE A 64 17.66 5.38 -13.82
CA ILE A 64 18.31 6.59 -13.31
C ILE A 64 17.46 7.84 -13.58
N ALA A 65 16.85 7.94 -14.76
CA ALA A 65 15.97 9.05 -15.11
C ALA A 65 14.69 9.08 -14.26
N ASN A 66 14.11 7.92 -13.96
CA ASN A 66 12.91 7.80 -13.13
C ASN A 66 13.23 8.09 -11.66
N GLU A 67 14.36 7.61 -11.15
CA GLU A 67 14.76 7.83 -9.75
C GLU A 67 14.93 9.31 -9.44
N LYS A 68 15.50 10.10 -10.37
CA LYS A 68 15.59 11.56 -10.25
C LYS A 68 14.22 12.26 -10.17
N LYS A 69 13.18 11.65 -10.71
CA LYS A 69 11.81 12.18 -10.78
C LYS A 69 10.88 11.57 -9.74
N ARG A 70 11.36 10.64 -8.90
CA ARG A 70 10.53 9.87 -7.98
C ARG A 70 9.89 10.78 -6.93
N LYS A 71 8.56 10.74 -6.83
CA LYS A 71 7.77 11.58 -5.92
C LYS A 71 7.08 10.79 -4.80
N GLY A 72 7.13 9.46 -4.85
CA GLY A 72 6.46 8.59 -3.91
C GLY A 72 7.16 7.26 -3.72
N VAL A 73 6.64 6.48 -2.79
CA VAL A 73 7.16 5.17 -2.41
C VAL A 73 6.03 4.35 -1.81
N VAL A 74 6.14 3.03 -1.89
CA VAL A 74 5.30 2.10 -1.16
C VAL A 74 5.72 2.12 0.31
N VAL A 75 4.75 2.33 1.20
CA VAL A 75 4.90 2.24 2.65
C VAL A 75 4.16 1.03 3.17
N ARG A 76 4.55 0.56 4.36
CA ARG A 76 3.75 -0.40 5.14
C ARG A 76 2.92 0.38 6.15
N PHE A 77 1.68 -0.01 6.36
CA PHE A 77 0.79 0.59 7.35
C PHE A 77 0.10 -0.49 8.17
N THR A 78 -0.37 -0.11 9.36
CA THR A 78 -1.28 -0.93 10.17
C THR A 78 -2.50 -0.12 10.55
N PHE A 79 -3.67 -0.76 10.60
CA PHE A 79 -4.88 -0.12 11.11
C PHE A 79 -4.80 0.06 12.63
N THR A 80 -5.32 1.18 13.13
CA THR A 80 -5.31 1.47 14.58
C THR A 80 -6.39 0.70 15.34
N GLU A 81 -7.40 0.21 14.64
CA GLU A 81 -8.55 -0.48 15.21
C GLU A 81 -8.66 -1.92 14.69
N LYS A 82 -9.18 -2.82 15.55
CA LYS A 82 -9.53 -4.19 15.18
C LYS A 82 -10.93 -4.25 14.56
N GLY A 83 -11.20 -5.28 13.77
CA GLY A 83 -12.52 -5.47 13.13
C GLY A 83 -12.81 -4.50 11.98
N VAL A 84 -11.80 -3.75 11.53
CA VAL A 84 -11.88 -2.93 10.31
C VAL A 84 -12.10 -3.80 9.07
N ARG A 85 -12.76 -3.23 8.06
CA ARG A 85 -12.93 -3.93 6.78
C ARG A 85 -11.58 -4.09 6.08
N MET A 86 -11.42 -5.20 5.36
CA MET A 86 -10.26 -5.46 4.52
C MET A 86 -10.17 -4.41 3.41
N ALA A 87 -9.00 -3.77 3.30
CA ALA A 87 -8.70 -2.90 2.19
C ALA A 87 -8.31 -3.73 0.95
N HIS A 88 -8.64 -3.23 -0.22
CA HIS A 88 -8.37 -3.88 -1.51
C HIS A 88 -7.36 -3.07 -2.32
N ASN A 89 -6.72 -3.73 -3.28
CA ASN A 89 -5.87 -3.07 -4.25
C ASN A 89 -6.66 -1.95 -4.98
N GLY A 90 -6.14 -0.73 -4.92
CA GLY A 90 -6.75 0.47 -5.49
C GLY A 90 -7.60 1.29 -4.51
N ASP A 91 -7.80 0.84 -3.27
CA ASP A 91 -8.54 1.62 -2.27
C ASP A 91 -7.82 2.95 -1.98
N PRO A 92 -8.53 4.10 -1.96
CA PRO A 92 -7.93 5.40 -1.71
C PRO A 92 -7.31 5.53 -0.33
N VAL A 93 -6.09 6.08 -0.31
CA VAL A 93 -5.40 6.53 0.90
C VAL A 93 -5.52 8.04 0.98
N MET A 94 -5.91 8.54 2.15
CA MET A 94 -6.20 9.95 2.41
C MET A 94 -5.38 10.50 3.57
N ASP A 95 -5.14 11.80 3.56
CA ASP A 95 -4.59 12.53 4.71
C ASP A 95 -5.71 12.97 5.69
N LYS A 96 -5.31 13.58 6.82
CA LYS A 96 -6.24 14.13 7.83
C LYS A 96 -7.23 15.16 7.28
N ARG A 97 -6.94 15.77 6.12
CA ARG A 97 -7.77 16.80 5.49
C ARG A 97 -8.71 16.20 4.43
N GLY A 98 -8.75 14.88 4.30
CA GLY A 98 -9.55 14.17 3.30
C GLY A 98 -8.98 14.22 1.88
N LYS A 99 -7.75 14.68 1.69
CA LYS A 99 -7.11 14.68 0.37
C LYS A 99 -6.67 13.26 0.04
N VAL A 100 -7.04 12.77 -1.15
CA VAL A 100 -6.47 11.52 -1.69
C VAL A 100 -4.99 11.73 -1.97
N ILE A 101 -4.16 10.97 -1.27
CA ILE A 101 -2.70 11.03 -1.35
C ILE A 101 -2.13 9.81 -2.09
N GLY A 102 -2.87 8.70 -2.18
CA GLY A 102 -2.38 7.50 -2.85
C GLY A 102 -3.40 6.37 -2.85
N TRP A 103 -2.92 5.14 -3.00
CA TRP A 103 -3.76 3.93 -3.02
C TRP A 103 -3.12 2.79 -2.24
N VAL A 104 -3.97 1.92 -1.72
CA VAL A 104 -3.58 0.63 -1.14
C VAL A 104 -3.19 -0.32 -2.26
N THR A 105 -2.06 -1.00 -2.09
CA THR A 105 -1.59 -2.03 -3.03
C THR A 105 -1.96 -3.42 -2.52
N SER A 106 -1.69 -3.72 -1.25
CA SER A 106 -1.98 -5.00 -0.60
C SER A 106 -2.46 -4.81 0.83
N CYS A 107 -3.26 -5.75 1.33
CA CYS A 107 -3.72 -5.78 2.72
C CYS A 107 -3.94 -7.23 3.15
N ALA A 108 -3.55 -7.56 4.37
CA ALA A 108 -3.72 -8.87 4.95
C ALA A 108 -3.94 -8.78 6.46
N ALA A 109 -4.46 -9.86 7.05
CA ALA A 109 -4.54 -9.99 8.50
C ALA A 109 -3.15 -10.27 9.06
N ASP A 110 -2.83 -9.62 10.19
CA ASP A 110 -1.61 -9.88 10.93
C ASP A 110 -1.80 -10.85 12.10
N MET A 111 -0.69 -11.32 12.68
CA MET A 111 -0.67 -12.19 13.86
C MET A 111 -1.38 -11.60 15.10
N ASN A 112 -1.49 -10.28 15.21
CA ASN A 112 -2.10 -9.58 16.36
C ASN A 112 -3.62 -9.41 16.20
N GLY A 113 -4.20 -9.87 15.09
CA GLY A 113 -5.61 -9.72 14.74
C GLY A 113 -5.97 -8.31 14.27
N THR A 114 -4.97 -7.48 13.96
CA THR A 114 -5.15 -6.24 13.22
C THR A 114 -4.96 -6.48 11.71
N LEU A 115 -5.32 -5.50 10.90
CA LEU A 115 -5.03 -5.55 9.47
C LEU A 115 -3.78 -4.71 9.20
N THR A 116 -2.89 -5.27 8.38
CA THR A 116 -1.66 -4.62 7.92
C THR A 116 -1.61 -4.64 6.40
N GLY A 117 -0.97 -3.64 5.81
CA GLY A 117 -0.98 -3.49 4.38
C GLY A 117 0.15 -2.65 3.84
N GLN A 118 0.15 -2.50 2.53
CA GLN A 118 1.08 -1.72 1.76
C GLN A 118 0.31 -0.70 0.92
N ALA A 119 0.86 0.51 0.78
CA ALA A 119 0.23 1.58 0.03
C ALA A 119 1.27 2.45 -0.64
N TYR A 120 1.00 2.90 -1.86
CA TYR A 120 1.81 3.94 -2.49
C TYR A 120 1.40 5.30 -1.93
N VAL A 121 2.37 6.07 -1.45
CA VAL A 121 2.16 7.45 -0.98
C VAL A 121 3.30 8.38 -1.44
N PRO A 122 3.06 9.69 -1.54
CA PRO A 122 4.10 10.69 -1.76
C PRO A 122 5.14 10.66 -0.65
N LEU A 123 6.40 10.98 -0.96
CA LEU A 123 7.53 10.89 -0.01
C LEU A 123 7.30 11.68 1.29
N LYS A 124 6.56 12.79 1.22
CA LYS A 124 6.17 13.59 2.39
C LYS A 124 5.35 12.83 3.43
N PHE A 125 4.62 11.79 3.03
CA PHE A 125 3.80 10.94 3.90
C PHE A 125 4.46 9.60 4.21
N ALA A 126 5.69 9.37 3.73
CA ALA A 126 6.39 8.10 3.91
C ALA A 126 7.07 7.95 5.28
N LYS A 127 7.00 8.98 6.13
CA LYS A 127 7.60 8.94 7.46
C LYS A 127 6.83 7.98 8.36
N LYS A 128 7.58 7.23 9.17
CA LYS A 128 7.00 6.41 10.24
C LYS A 128 6.12 7.29 11.14
N ASP A 129 5.06 6.69 11.67
CA ASP A 129 4.11 7.30 12.60
C ASP A 129 3.24 8.39 11.93
N THR A 130 3.28 8.49 10.59
CA THR A 130 2.36 9.35 9.82
C THR A 130 0.96 8.74 9.82
N PRO A 131 -0.06 9.46 10.29
CA PRO A 131 -1.45 9.00 10.23
C PRO A 131 -2.00 9.15 8.82
N ILE A 132 -2.67 8.10 8.36
CA ILE A 132 -3.34 8.01 7.07
C ILE A 132 -4.73 7.41 7.26
N PHE A 133 -5.62 7.63 6.30
CA PHE A 133 -6.98 7.13 6.33
C PHE A 133 -7.25 6.32 5.08
N ILE A 134 -7.86 5.16 5.21
CA ILE A 134 -8.10 4.26 4.08
C ILE A 134 -9.59 4.15 3.86
N TYR A 135 -10.04 4.46 2.65
CA TYR A 135 -11.43 4.29 2.25
C TYR A 135 -11.64 2.88 1.70
N GLN A 136 -12.03 1.94 2.56
CA GLN A 136 -12.13 0.54 2.13
C GLN A 136 -13.28 0.32 1.15
N SER A 137 -13.04 -0.50 0.14
CA SER A 137 -14.03 -0.91 -0.86
C SER A 137 -14.56 0.22 -1.76
N ALA A 138 -13.85 1.35 -1.86
CA ALA A 138 -14.23 2.45 -2.75
C ALA A 138 -14.48 2.01 -4.21
N PRO A 139 -13.68 1.10 -4.79
CA PRO A 139 -13.88 0.65 -6.17
C PRO A 139 -15.13 -0.21 -6.38
N LYS A 140 -15.68 -0.82 -5.32
CA LYS A 140 -16.76 -1.82 -5.42
C LYS A 140 -18.12 -1.31 -4.92
N LYS A 141 -18.15 -0.30 -4.04
CA LYS A 141 -19.39 0.25 -3.48
C LYS A 141 -19.36 1.77 -3.50
N ALA A 142 -20.18 2.35 -4.38
CA ALA A 142 -20.50 3.77 -4.29
C ALA A 142 -21.18 4.05 -2.95
N SER A 143 -20.67 5.02 -2.22
CA SER A 143 -21.35 5.50 -1.01
C SER A 143 -22.43 6.51 -1.40
N PRO A 144 -23.53 6.62 -0.64
CA PRO A 144 -24.58 7.59 -0.92
C PRO A 144 -23.99 9.00 -0.99
N ILE A 145 -24.53 9.84 -1.86
CA ILE A 145 -24.11 11.24 -1.98
C ILE A 145 -24.49 11.94 -0.68
N PRO A 146 -23.58 12.70 -0.03
CA PRO A 146 -23.87 13.34 1.27
C PRO A 146 -25.14 14.20 1.28
N ALA A 147 -25.43 14.86 0.16
CA ALA A 147 -26.63 15.70 0.00
C ALA A 147 -27.96 14.92 0.03
N GLU A 148 -27.93 13.60 -0.22
CA GLU A 148 -29.12 12.75 -0.27
C GLU A 148 -29.29 11.88 0.98
N MET A 149 -28.37 12.00 1.96
CA MET A 149 -28.39 11.17 3.15
C MET A 149 -29.55 11.53 4.09
N LYS A 150 -30.29 10.50 4.49
CA LYS A 150 -31.32 10.55 5.53
C LYS A 150 -30.84 9.89 6.81
N VAL A 151 -31.45 10.25 7.93
CA VAL A 151 -31.21 9.60 9.23
C VAL A 151 -31.43 8.09 9.07
N GLY A 152 -30.42 7.29 9.45
CA GLY A 152 -30.41 5.83 9.31
C GLY A 152 -29.67 5.29 8.08
N ASN A 153 -29.26 6.13 7.13
CA ASN A 153 -28.40 5.70 6.03
C ASN A 153 -26.97 5.39 6.51
N LYS A 154 -26.38 4.31 6.00
CA LYS A 154 -25.00 3.91 6.31
C LYS A 154 -24.05 4.46 5.26
N ALA A 155 -23.10 5.29 5.69
CA ALA A 155 -21.96 5.70 4.88
C ALA A 155 -20.72 4.85 5.21
N THR A 156 -19.82 4.69 4.25
CA THR A 156 -18.52 4.09 4.53
C THR A 156 -17.62 5.17 5.11
N LEU A 157 -17.20 4.99 6.36
CA LEU A 157 -16.21 5.87 6.97
C LEU A 157 -14.81 5.32 6.67
N PRO A 158 -13.84 6.18 6.33
CA PRO A 158 -12.48 5.72 6.18
C PRO A 158 -11.91 5.33 7.54
N SER A 159 -11.25 4.18 7.60
CA SER A 159 -10.60 3.73 8.84
C SER A 159 -9.21 4.35 8.99
N ALA A 160 -8.85 4.66 10.22
CA ALA A 160 -7.55 5.20 10.56
C ALA A 160 -6.47 4.11 10.50
N ALA A 161 -5.32 4.49 9.93
CA ALA A 161 -4.13 3.67 9.85
C ALA A 161 -2.89 4.53 10.10
N VAL A 162 -1.79 3.88 10.46
CA VAL A 162 -0.52 4.54 10.73
C VAL A 162 0.58 3.90 9.89
N VAL A 163 1.44 4.75 9.31
CA VAL A 163 2.62 4.30 8.58
C VAL A 163 3.62 3.69 9.56
N VAL A 164 4.01 2.44 9.32
CA VAL A 164 5.03 1.73 10.09
C VAL A 164 6.31 1.60 9.27
N THR A 165 7.38 1.05 9.86
CA THR A 165 8.62 0.80 9.11
C THR A 165 8.34 -0.08 7.91
N ARG A 166 8.94 0.24 6.75
CA ARG A 166 8.67 -0.47 5.49
C ARG A 166 8.84 -1.97 5.62
N PHE A 167 9.99 -2.38 6.15
CA PHE A 167 10.33 -3.77 6.43
C PHE A 167 10.23 -4.04 7.92
N ALA A 168 9.71 -5.21 8.29
CA ALA A 168 9.75 -5.66 9.67
C ALA A 168 11.22 -5.85 10.10
N LYS A 169 11.55 -5.47 11.33
CA LYS A 169 12.85 -5.84 11.92
C LYS A 169 12.75 -7.29 12.35
N LEU A 170 13.75 -8.08 11.99
CA LEU A 170 13.97 -9.42 12.52
C LEU A 170 14.43 -9.33 13.98
#